data_AF-A0A8X6V7B5-F1
#
_entry.id   AF-A0A8X6V7B5-F1
#
_cell.length_a   1.000
_cell.length_b   1.000
_cell.length_c   1.000
_cell.angle_alpha   90.00
_cell.angle_beta   90.00
_cell.angle_gamma   90.00
#
_symmetry.space_group_name_H-M   'P 1'
#
loop_
_entity.id
_entity.type
_entity.pdbx_description
1 polymer ?
#
loop_
_entity_poly.entity_id
_entity_poly.type
_entity_poly.pdbx_seq_one_letter_code
_entity_poly.pdbx_strand_id
1 'polypeptide(L)'
;MTLKCENCDYSFSFCTSEKVNKLHSINLAFVFGMRIIGKGHSAAKKLCSAINIDVPSKRAFGFLEKKLEFAASNVACNTIKEAALEIRSNETDTDFS
;
A
#
# COMPACT_ATOMS: atom_id res chain seq x y z
N MET A 1 2.89 -8.68 -15.96
CA MET A 1 3.65 -8.44 -17.21
C MET A 1 3.37 -9.61 -18.14
N THR A 2 3.14 -9.36 -19.41
CA THR A 2 2.84 -10.42 -20.39
C THR A 2 3.88 -10.36 -21.49
N LEU A 3 4.66 -11.42 -21.64
CA LEU A 3 5.50 -11.64 -22.82
C LEU A 3 4.63 -12.19 -23.92
N LYS A 4 4.66 -11.56 -25.08
CA LYS A 4 4.06 -12.09 -26.30
C LYS A 4 5.18 -12.44 -27.26
N CYS A 5 5.08 -13.61 -27.86
CA CYS A 5 5.90 -13.94 -29.01
C CYS A 5 5.39 -13.12 -30.20
N GLU A 6 6.29 -12.47 -30.94
CA GLU A 6 5.90 -11.76 -32.17
C GLU A 6 5.69 -12.70 -33.35
N ASN A 7 6.17 -13.95 -33.23
CA ASN A 7 6.21 -14.91 -34.32
C ASN A 7 5.17 -16.05 -34.18
N CYS A 8 4.42 -16.10 -33.06
CA CYS A 8 3.32 -17.04 -32.84
C CYS A 8 2.35 -16.55 -31.76
N ASP A 9 1.22 -17.24 -31.59
CA ASP A 9 0.18 -16.88 -30.60
C ASP A 9 0.57 -17.15 -29.14
N TYR A 10 1.83 -17.50 -28.87
CA TYR A 10 2.30 -17.76 -27.53
C TYR A 10 2.34 -16.46 -26.71
N SER A 11 1.65 -16.49 -25.56
CA SER A 11 1.76 -15.43 -24.56
C SER A 11 1.93 -16.02 -23.17
N PHE A 12 2.86 -15.45 -22.41
CA PHE A 12 3.16 -15.87 -21.04
C PHE A 12 3.04 -14.70 -20.10
N SER A 13 2.13 -14.83 -19.12
CA SER A 13 1.93 -13.79 -18.10
C SER A 13 2.61 -14.20 -16.81
N PHE A 14 3.52 -13.36 -16.33
CA PHE A 14 4.18 -13.55 -15.04
C PHE A 14 4.08 -12.29 -14.18
N CYS A 15 4.22 -12.51 -12.88
CA CYS A 15 4.28 -11.48 -11.86
C CYS A 15 5.56 -11.68 -11.06
N THR A 16 6.39 -10.64 -10.98
CA THR A 16 7.65 -10.67 -10.22
C THR A 16 7.46 -10.33 -8.74
N SER A 17 6.27 -9.91 -8.33
CA SER A 17 5.95 -9.56 -6.94
C SER A 17 5.16 -10.67 -6.25
N GLU A 18 5.53 -10.93 -5.00
CA GLU A 18 4.77 -11.82 -4.12
C GLU A 18 3.32 -11.36 -3.98
N LYS A 19 2.40 -12.32 -4.07
CA LYS A 19 0.98 -12.13 -3.80
C LYS A 19 0.72 -12.44 -2.33
N VAL A 20 0.58 -11.41 -1.51
CA VAL A 20 0.13 -11.56 -0.11
C VAL A 20 -1.35 -11.18 -0.06
N ASN A 21 -2.22 -12.09 0.42
CA ASN A 21 -3.67 -11.87 0.55
C ASN A 21 -4.35 -11.38 -0.74
N LYS A 22 -4.00 -11.99 -1.89
CA LYS A 22 -4.49 -11.61 -3.25
C LYS A 22 -4.12 -10.18 -3.69
N LEU A 23 -3.21 -9.51 -2.98
CA LEU A 23 -2.59 -8.25 -3.40
C LEU A 23 -1.13 -8.48 -3.79
N HIS A 24 -0.70 -7.77 -4.81
CA HIS A 24 0.72 -7.61 -5.10
C HIS A 24 1.29 -6.53 -4.18
N SER A 25 2.25 -6.89 -3.34
CA SER A 25 2.91 -5.97 -2.39
C SER A 25 3.47 -4.73 -3.10
N ILE A 26 4.03 -4.90 -4.31
CA ILE A 26 4.56 -3.81 -5.13
C ILE A 26 3.49 -2.78 -5.51
N ASN A 27 2.25 -3.21 -5.77
CA ASN A 27 1.17 -2.27 -6.13
C ASN A 27 0.76 -1.42 -4.93
N LEU A 28 0.73 -2.02 -3.73
CA LEU A 28 0.46 -1.29 -2.50
C LEU A 28 1.58 -0.28 -2.21
N ALA A 29 2.84 -0.71 -2.32
CA ALA A 29 4.01 0.15 -2.13
C ALA A 29 4.02 1.32 -3.14
N PHE A 30 3.69 1.04 -4.40
CA PHE A 30 3.57 2.08 -5.43
C PHE A 30 2.49 3.11 -5.07
N VAL A 31 1.26 2.67 -4.74
CA VAL A 31 0.17 3.59 -4.35
C VAL A 31 0.53 4.39 -3.09
N PHE A 32 1.16 3.74 -2.11
CA PHE A 32 1.65 4.40 -0.90
C PHE A 32 2.70 5.47 -1.22
N GLY A 33 3.70 5.15 -2.05
CA GLY A 33 4.71 6.10 -2.50
C GLY A 33 4.11 7.30 -3.23
N MET A 34 3.13 7.08 -4.12
CA MET A 34 2.41 8.18 -4.78
C MET A 34 1.71 9.09 -3.76
N ARG A 35 1.12 8.52 -2.69
CA ARG A 35 0.45 9.29 -1.64
C ARG A 35 1.41 10.04 -0.73
N ILE A 36 2.58 9.48 -0.41
CA ILE A 36 3.65 10.19 0.33
C ILE A 36 4.03 11.49 -0.39
N ILE A 37 4.13 11.48 -1.71
CA ILE A 37 4.48 12.68 -2.50
C ILE A 37 3.26 13.55 -2.88
N GLY A 38 2.09 13.29 -2.27
CA GLY A 38 0.87 14.07 -2.50
C GLY A 38 0.26 13.90 -3.90
N LYS A 39 0.49 12.77 -4.57
CA LYS A 39 0.04 12.49 -5.93
C LYS A 39 -0.99 11.35 -5.97
N GLY A 40 -1.97 11.50 -6.85
CA GLY A 40 -3.02 10.50 -7.10
C GLY A 40 -2.84 9.76 -8.43
N HIS A 41 -3.88 9.02 -8.80
CA HIS A 41 -3.92 8.17 -10.00
C HIS A 41 -3.49 8.86 -11.31
N SER A 42 -3.84 10.14 -11.50
CA SER A 42 -3.47 10.88 -12.73
C SER A 42 -1.96 11.02 -12.91
N ALA A 43 -1.24 11.34 -11.83
CA ALA A 43 0.21 11.42 -11.86
C ALA A 43 0.85 10.03 -11.96
N ALA A 44 0.26 9.02 -11.29
CA ALA A 44 0.69 7.64 -11.43
C ALA A 44 0.62 7.17 -12.90
N LYS A 45 -0.47 7.49 -13.59
CA LYS A 45 -0.63 7.20 -15.03
C LYS A 45 0.48 7.87 -15.85
N LYS A 46 0.76 9.16 -15.62
CA LYS A 46 1.84 9.87 -16.33
C LYS A 46 3.20 9.21 -16.13
N LEU A 47 3.54 8.87 -14.87
CA LEU A 47 4.80 8.21 -14.54
C LEU A 47 4.90 6.84 -15.21
N CYS A 48 3.87 5.98 -15.05
CA CYS A 48 3.84 4.65 -15.65
C CYS A 48 3.98 4.70 -17.18
N SER A 49 3.30 5.65 -17.84
CA SER A 49 3.45 5.87 -19.28
C SER A 49 4.87 6.32 -19.67
N ALA A 50 5.53 7.17 -18.87
CA ALA A 50 6.89 7.64 -19.16
C ALA A 50 7.94 6.52 -19.08
N ILE A 51 7.72 5.52 -18.22
CA ILE A 51 8.62 4.37 -18.03
C ILE A 51 8.12 3.08 -18.71
N ASN A 52 7.10 3.20 -19.58
CA ASN A 52 6.51 2.10 -20.34
C ASN A 52 6.07 0.89 -19.49
N ILE A 53 5.35 1.15 -18.39
CA ILE A 53 4.73 0.11 -17.57
C ILE A 53 3.21 0.30 -17.46
N ASP A 54 2.52 -0.79 -17.16
CA ASP A 54 1.08 -0.76 -16.89
C ASP A 54 0.77 -0.02 -15.58
N VAL A 55 -0.21 0.87 -15.65
CA VAL A 55 -0.75 1.54 -14.47
C VAL A 55 -1.91 0.74 -13.88
N PRO A 56 -2.04 0.64 -12.54
CA PRO A 56 -3.27 0.15 -11.93
C PRO A 56 -4.48 0.94 -12.43
N SER A 57 -5.60 0.25 -12.67
CA SER A 57 -6.86 0.92 -13.02
C SER A 57 -7.27 1.90 -11.92
N LYS A 58 -8.04 2.94 -12.25
CA LYS A 58 -8.52 3.93 -11.26
C LYS A 58 -9.25 3.27 -10.08
N ARG A 59 -10.03 2.22 -10.36
CA ARG A 59 -10.72 1.41 -9.35
C ARG A 59 -9.75 0.63 -8.47
N ALA A 60 -8.76 -0.03 -9.06
CA ALA A 60 -7.75 -0.78 -8.32
C ALA A 60 -6.90 0.17 -7.43
N PHE A 61 -6.51 1.32 -7.96
CA PHE A 61 -5.79 2.37 -7.23
C PHE A 61 -6.60 2.82 -6.01
N GLY A 62 -7.87 3.20 -6.19
CA GLY A 62 -8.74 3.60 -5.08
C GLY A 62 -9.00 2.49 -4.05
N PHE A 63 -9.04 1.23 -4.47
CA PHE A 63 -9.13 0.10 -3.53
C PHE A 63 -7.87 -0.03 -2.65
N LEU A 64 -6.69 0.15 -3.25
CA LEU A 64 -5.42 0.13 -2.52
C LEU A 64 -5.31 1.31 -1.54
N GLU A 65 -5.80 2.49 -1.93
CA GLU A 65 -5.87 3.65 -1.05
C GLU A 65 -6.71 3.40 0.19
N LYS A 66 -7.90 2.82 0.02
CA LYS A 66 -8.76 2.46 1.16
C LYS A 66 -8.10 1.45 2.09
N LYS A 67 -7.30 0.52 1.55
CA LYS A 67 -6.52 -0.40 2.38
C LYS A 67 -5.44 0.31 3.18
N LEU A 68 -4.75 1.28 2.57
CA LEU A 68 -3.76 2.10 3.26
C LEU A 68 -4.41 2.94 4.36
N GLU A 69 -5.55 3.56 4.07
CA GLU A 69 -6.35 4.31 5.04
C GLU A 69 -6.77 3.43 6.22
N PHE A 70 -7.34 2.25 5.96
CA PHE A 70 -7.72 1.31 7.00
C PHE A 70 -6.54 0.87 7.87
N ALA A 71 -5.40 0.56 7.25
CA ALA A 71 -4.19 0.18 7.97
C ALA A 71 -3.66 1.33 8.84
N ALA A 72 -3.60 2.55 8.30
CA ALA A 72 -3.16 3.74 9.03
C ALA A 72 -4.06 4.03 10.24
N SER A 73 -5.38 3.96 10.06
CA SER A 73 -6.35 4.13 11.14
C SER A 73 -6.18 3.08 12.24
N ASN A 74 -5.96 1.82 11.88
CA ASN A 74 -5.72 0.76 12.87
C ASN A 74 -4.44 1.00 13.66
N VAL A 75 -3.35 1.38 12.99
CA VAL A 75 -2.09 1.71 13.66
C VAL A 75 -2.29 2.88 14.62
N ALA A 76 -2.92 3.97 14.17
CA ALA A 76 -3.21 5.12 15.04
C ALA A 76 -4.05 4.74 16.27
N CYS A 77 -5.11 3.94 16.08
CA CYS A 77 -5.94 3.45 17.17
C CYS A 77 -5.14 2.59 18.16
N ASN A 78 -4.27 1.70 17.68
CA ASN A 78 -3.46 0.84 18.54
C ASN A 78 -2.41 1.66 19.31
N THR A 79 -1.72 2.57 18.64
CA THR A 79 -0.73 3.46 19.27
C THR A 79 -1.36 4.31 20.37
N ILE A 80 -2.56 4.86 20.16
CA ILE A 80 -3.28 5.62 21.19
C ILE A 80 -3.69 4.71 22.36
N LYS A 81 -4.15 3.48 22.07
CA LYS A 81 -4.51 2.51 23.13
C LYS A 81 -3.30 2.12 23.98
N GLU A 82 -2.16 1.88 23.35
CA GLU A 82 -0.88 1.57 24.01
C GLU A 82 -0.44 2.74 24.90
N ALA A 83 -0.42 3.97 24.38
CA ALA A 83 -0.10 5.16 25.17
C ALA A 83 -1.06 5.34 26.37
N ALA A 84 -2.35 5.06 26.18
CA ALA A 84 -3.32 5.14 27.28
C ALA A 84 -3.11 4.05 28.34
N LEU A 85 -2.61 2.86 27.96
CA LEU A 85 -2.25 1.81 28.91
C LEU A 85 -1.01 2.22 29.72
N GLU A 86 0.01 2.76 29.07
CA GLU A 86 1.22 3.25 29.74
C GLU A 86 0.90 4.31 30.80
N ILE A 87 0.01 5.26 30.51
CA ILE A 87 -0.43 6.28 31.49
C ILE A 87 -1.06 5.61 32.73
N ARG A 88 -1.98 4.66 32.53
CA ARG A 88 -2.65 3.96 33.64
C ARG A 88 -1.70 3.09 34.46
N SER A 89 -0.69 2.51 33.83
CA SER A 89 0.33 1.71 34.51
C SER A 89 1.33 2.58 35.28
N ASN A 90 1.62 3.80 34.81
CA ASN A 90 2.51 4.72 35.53
C ASN A 90 1.83 5.39 36.74
N GLU A 91 0.50 5.48 36.77
CA GLU A 91 -0.27 5.96 37.94
C GLU A 91 -0.18 5.01 39.15
N THR A 92 0.26 3.76 38.98
CA THR A 92 0.44 2.82 40.10
C THR A 92 1.82 2.88 40.78
N ASP A 93 2.76 3.66 40.23
CA ASP A 93 4.14 3.75 40.74
C ASP A 93 4.43 5.02 41.58
N THR A 94 3.44 5.92 41.77
CA THR A 94 3.65 7.20 42.49
C THR A 94 3.15 7.24 43.95
N ASP A 95 2.67 6.13 44.52
CA ASP A 95 2.18 6.09 45.92
C ASP A 95 3.19 5.44 46.89
N PHE A 96 4.46 5.85 46.90
CA PHE A 96 5.36 5.69 48.07
C PHE A 96 6.50 6.72 48.01
N SER A 97 6.24 7.95 48.48
CA SER A 97 7.25 8.90 48.95
C SER A 97 6.66 9.80 50.02
#